data_AF-A0A8J2L2Y1-F1
#
_entry.id   AF-A0A8J2L2Y1-F1
#
_cell.length_a   1.000
_cell.length_b   1.000
_cell.length_c   1.000
_cell.angle_alpha   90.00
_cell.angle_beta   90.00
_cell.angle_gamma   90.00
#
_symmetry.space_group_name_H-M   'P 1'
#
loop_
_entity.id
_entity.type
_entity.pdbx_description
1 polymer ?
#
loop_
_entity_poly.entity_id
_entity_poly.type
_entity_poly.pdbx_seq_one_letter_code
_entity_poly.pdbx_strand_id
1 'polypeptide(L)' 'MKLAVILTIFVVFTICSEYAEAQNCKRVCDFSKTEPYKAVCDNYGVGYDSPKELECAKCRSPGKGISLVSYGADCGRK' A
#
# COMPACT_ATOMS: atom_id res chain seq x y z
N MET A 1 -4.16 38.46 -11.80
CA MET A 1 -2.92 37.66 -11.96
C MET A 1 -2.53 36.91 -10.70
N LYS A 2 -2.56 37.52 -9.50
CA LYS A 2 -2.19 36.87 -8.22
C LYS A 2 -3.01 35.61 -7.85
N LEU A 3 -4.31 35.59 -8.15
CA LEU A 3 -5.20 34.48 -7.80
C LEU A 3 -4.90 33.19 -8.60
N ALA A 4 -4.58 33.33 -9.90
CA ALA A 4 -4.29 32.19 -10.77
C ALA A 4 -2.97 31.49 -10.39
N VAL A 5 -1.97 32.24 -9.93
CA VAL A 5 -0.68 31.71 -9.49
C VAL A 5 -0.80 30.92 -8.18
N ILE A 6 -1.65 31.36 -7.25
CA ILE A 6 -1.87 30.65 -5.98
C ILE A 6 -2.59 29.32 -6.23
N LEU A 7 -3.59 29.31 -7.11
CA LEU A 7 -4.32 28.10 -7.50
C LEU A 7 -3.41 27.06 -8.16
N THR A 8 -2.53 27.47 -9.08
CA THR A 8 -1.61 26.53 -9.74
C THR A 8 -0.60 25.93 -8.77
N ILE A 9 -0.05 26.71 -7.84
CA ILE A 9 0.88 26.21 -6.82
C ILE A 9 0.18 25.20 -5.89
N PHE A 10 -1.03 25.51 -5.43
CA PHE A 10 -1.79 24.63 -4.55
C PHE A 10 -2.09 23.30 -5.25
N VAL A 11 -2.57 23.36 -6.49
CA VAL A 11 -2.84 22.17 -7.31
C VAL A 11 -1.57 21.34 -7.46
N VAL A 12 -0.45 21.92 -7.93
CA VAL A 12 0.84 21.23 -8.10
C VAL A 12 1.30 20.54 -6.82
N PHE A 13 1.16 21.19 -5.66
CA PHE A 13 1.56 20.61 -4.37
C PHE A 13 0.71 19.37 -4.03
N THR A 14 -0.61 19.44 -4.19
CA THR A 14 -1.51 18.31 -3.96
C THR A 14 -1.21 17.13 -4.90
N ILE A 15 -1.10 17.36 -6.21
CA ILE A 15 -0.79 16.26 -7.14
C ILE A 15 0.58 15.65 -6.83
N CYS A 16 1.61 16.47 -6.56
CA CYS A 16 2.93 15.94 -6.17
C CYS A 16 2.87 15.04 -4.93
N SER A 17 2.04 15.36 -3.93
CA SER A 17 1.86 14.54 -2.73
C SER A 17 1.21 13.19 -3.07
N GLU A 18 0.15 13.18 -3.89
CA GLU A 18 -0.56 11.96 -4.29
C GLU A 18 0.33 11.05 -5.16
N TYR A 19 1.10 11.64 -6.08
CA TYR A 19 2.05 10.89 -6.91
C TYR A 19 3.19 10.28 -6.10
N ALA A 20 3.65 10.95 -5.04
CA ALA A 20 4.71 10.42 -4.17
C ALA A 20 4.27 9.14 -3.45
N GLU A 21 3.04 9.10 -2.93
CA GLU A 21 2.49 7.89 -2.30
C GLU A 21 2.27 6.77 -3.32
N ALA A 22 1.74 7.10 -4.51
CA ALA A 22 1.54 6.12 -5.59
C ALA A 22 2.87 5.51 -6.09
N GLN A 23 3.94 6.31 -6.17
CA GLN A 23 5.27 5.81 -6.55
C GLN A 23 5.89 4.93 -5.45
N ASN A 24 5.70 5.29 -4.18
CA ASN A 24 6.13 4.46 -3.05
C ASN A 24 5.44 3.09 -3.12
N CYS A 25 4.12 3.11 -3.35
CA CYS A 25 3.31 1.92 -3.56
C CYS A 25 3.84 1.00 -4.64
N LYS A 26 4.15 1.57 -5.81
CA LYS A 26 4.67 0.83 -6.95
C LYS A 26 5.99 0.15 -6.58
N ARG A 27 6.91 0.86 -5.91
CA ARG A 27 8.17 0.26 -5.47
C ARG A 27 7.94 -0.90 -4.50
N VAL A 28 7.11 -0.72 -3.47
CA VAL A 28 6.79 -1.77 -2.49
C VAL A 28 6.27 -3.03 -3.18
N CYS A 29 5.36 -2.88 -4.15
CA CYS A 29 4.80 -3.98 -4.94
C CYS A 29 5.80 -4.63 -5.92
N ASP A 30 6.83 -3.92 -6.34
CA ASP A 30 7.87 -4.48 -7.21
C ASP A 30 8.81 -5.39 -6.38
N PHE A 31 9.20 -4.92 -5.19
CA PHE A 31 10.04 -5.68 -4.26
C PHE A 31 9.35 -6.91 -3.67
N SER A 32 8.02 -6.91 -3.54
CA SER A 32 7.30 -8.06 -2.98
C SER A 32 7.52 -9.35 -3.76
N LYS A 33 7.80 -9.27 -5.06
CA LYS A 33 8.07 -10.44 -5.92
C LYS A 33 9.44 -11.08 -5.67
N THR A 34 10.34 -10.34 -5.04
CA THR A 34 11.72 -10.79 -4.77
C THR A 34 11.92 -11.28 -3.35
N GLU A 35 10.91 -11.12 -2.49
CA GLU A 35 11.00 -11.59 -1.10
C GLU A 35 10.88 -13.11 -1.01
N PRO A 36 11.59 -13.73 -0.05
CA PRO A 36 11.40 -15.15 0.26
C PRO A 36 9.97 -15.39 0.78
N TYR A 37 9.44 -16.57 0.46
CA TYR A 37 8.14 -17.01 0.94
C TYR A 37 8.10 -16.97 2.48
N LYS A 38 7.18 -16.16 3.00
CA LYS A 38 6.87 -16.00 4.42
C LYS A 38 5.39 -15.63 4.53
N ALA A 39 4.57 -16.67 4.55
CA ALA A 39 3.12 -16.53 4.57
C ALA A 39 2.64 -15.61 5.71
N VAL A 40 1.71 -14.71 5.40
CA VAL A 40 1.04 -13.85 6.37
C VAL A 40 -0.45 -13.77 6.10
N CYS A 41 -1.23 -13.48 7.14
CA CYS A 41 -2.67 -13.25 7.04
C CYS A 41 -3.04 -11.83 7.42
N ASP A 42 -4.00 -11.26 6.71
CA ASP A 42 -4.65 -10.02 7.13
C ASP A 42 -5.87 -10.24 8.04
N ASN A 43 -6.46 -9.14 8.50
CA ASN A 43 -7.67 -9.09 9.32
C ASN A 43 -8.96 -9.48 8.59
N TYR A 44 -8.90 -9.67 7.28
CA TYR A 44 -10.00 -10.17 6.45
C TYR A 44 -9.86 -11.67 6.17
N GLY A 45 -8.81 -12.33 6.67
CA GLY A 45 -8.52 -13.74 6.41
C GLY A 45 -7.92 -13.99 5.04
N VAL A 46 -7.37 -12.96 4.39
CA VAL A 46 -6.63 -13.09 3.13
C VAL A 46 -5.18 -13.44 3.42
N GLY A 47 -4.67 -14.45 2.73
CA GLY A 47 -3.27 -14.86 2.77
C GLY A 47 -2.43 -14.16 1.73
N TYR A 48 -1.17 -13.93 2.10
CA TYR A 48 -0.14 -13.35 1.25
C TYR A 48 1.13 -14.18 1.38
N ASP A 49 1.86 -14.36 0.28
CA ASP A 49 3.06 -15.19 0.24
C ASP A 49 4.23 -14.54 0.96
N SER A 50 4.19 -13.22 1.18
CA SER A 50 5.20 -12.46 1.91
C SER A 50 4.60 -11.26 2.66
N PRO A 51 5.30 -10.72 3.68
CA PRO A 51 4.93 -9.47 4.31
C PRO A 51 4.90 -8.28 3.34
N LYS A 52 5.82 -8.20 2.36
CA LYS A 52 5.77 -7.13 1.35
C LYS A 52 4.54 -7.22 0.47
N GLU A 53 4.05 -8.41 0.19
CA GLU A 53 2.83 -8.57 -0.60
C GLU A 53 1.61 -8.04 0.16
N LEU A 54 1.53 -8.30 1.47
CA LEU A 54 0.56 -7.65 2.36
C LEU A 54 0.72 -6.11 2.36
N GLU A 55 1.94 -5.59 2.44
CA GLU A 55 2.20 -4.14 2.36
C GLU A 55 1.77 -3.53 1.02
N CYS A 56 2.01 -4.24 -0.08
CA CYS A 56 1.52 -3.85 -1.40
C CYS A 56 -0.01 -3.78 -1.43
N ALA A 57 -0.70 -4.75 -0.82
CA ALA A 57 -2.15 -4.76 -0.74
C ALA A 57 -2.71 -3.61 0.12
N LYS A 58 -2.09 -3.32 1.27
CA LYS A 58 -2.41 -2.15 2.11
C LYS A 58 -2.29 -0.87 1.31
N CYS A 59 -1.20 -0.75 0.56
CA CYS A 59 -0.91 0.44 -0.19
C CYS A 59 -1.85 0.65 -1.39
N ARG A 60 -2.27 -0.42 -2.09
CA ARG A 60 -3.25 -0.34 -3.18
C ARG A 60 -4.67 -0.06 -2.71
N SER A 61 -4.96 -0.30 -1.44
CA SER A 61 -6.30 -0.14 -0.85
C SER A 61 -6.26 0.83 0.34
N PRO A 62 -5.84 2.10 0.13
CA PRO A 62 -5.83 3.08 1.21
C PRO A 62 -7.24 3.22 1.78
N GLY A 63 -7.36 3.22 3.10
CA GLY A 63 -8.66 3.30 3.80
C GLY A 63 -9.39 1.98 4.01
N LYS A 64 -8.96 0.86 3.40
CA LYS A 64 -9.55 -0.47 3.67
C LYS A 64 -9.17 -1.03 5.05
N GLY A 65 -8.18 -0.45 5.74
CA GLY A 65 -7.81 -0.89 7.09
C GLY A 65 -7.18 -2.28 7.16
N ILE A 66 -6.59 -2.75 6.04
CA ILE A 66 -5.87 -4.03 5.98
C ILE A 66 -4.75 -4.02 7.02
N SER A 67 -4.74 -5.01 7.90
CA SER A 67 -3.79 -5.13 9.01
C SER A 67 -3.29 -6.56 9.12
N LEU A 68 -2.01 -6.71 9.47
CA LEU A 68 -1.40 -8.02 9.70
C LEU A 68 -2.01 -8.65 10.96
N VAL A 69 -2.45 -9.90 10.88
CA VAL A 69 -3.00 -10.64 12.04
C VAL A 69 -2.16 -11.86 12.41
N SER A 70 -1.48 -12.50 11.46
CA SER A 70 -0.64 -13.67 11.76
C SER A 70 0.52 -13.85 10.78
N TYR A 71 1.59 -14.47 11.26
CA TYR A 71 2.69 -15.01 10.46
C TYR A 71 2.59 -16.54 10.43
N GLY A 72 2.76 -17.14 9.25
CA GLY A 72 2.94 -18.59 9.11
C GLY A 72 1.71 -19.46 9.37
N ALA A 73 0.50 -18.91 9.25
CA ALA A 73 -0.75 -19.67 9.40
C ALA A 73 -1.54 -19.69 8.09
N ASP A 74 -2.20 -20.81 7.77
CA ASP A 74 -3.28 -20.86 6.79
C ASP A 74 -4.39 -19.88 7.21
N CYS A 75 -4.67 -18.91 6.34
CA CYS A 75 -5.67 -17.90 6.63
C CYS A 75 -7.06 -18.52 6.57
N GLY A 76 -7.63 -18.77 7.76
CA GLY A 76 -8.95 -19.36 7.90
C GLY A 76 -8.95 -20.81 8.40
N ARG A 77 -8.63 -21.02 9.67
CA ARG A 77 -9.46 -21.90 10.50
C ARG A 77 -10.18 -21.03 11.53
N LYS A 78 -11.45 -20.74 11.25
CA LYS A 78 -12.45 -20.61 12.32
C LYS A 78 -12.98 -22.00 12.62
#